data_AF-A0A955X0R6-F1
#
_entry.id   AF-A0A955X0R6-F1
#
_cell.length_a   1.000
_cell.length_b   1.000
_cell.length_c   1.000
_cell.angle_alpha   90.00
_cell.angle_beta   90.00
_cell.angle_gamma   90.00
#
_symmetry.space_group_name_H-M   'P 1'
#
loop_
_entity.id
_entity.type
_entity.pdbx_description
1 polymer ?
#
loop_
_entity_poly.entity_id
_entity_poly.type
_entity_poly.pdbx_seq_one_letter_code
_entity_poly.pdbx_strand_id
1 'polypeptide(L)'
;MDRLQFTLDERLVTLETGRLAPRAAGAVMARCGDAAVLAAVATAPLEGAPLDHLPLMVDYRERASAAGRIPGNYLRREVRQGEGEILTSRLIDRALRPLLKAAEPQRIHVTVTVYSHDPTVDLDDALLRAVKEVNADLVVMASHL
;
A
#
# COMPACT_ATOMS: atom_id res chain seq x y z
N MET A 1 3.75 17.53 8.57
CA MET A 1 4.26 16.16 8.72
C MET A 1 3.27 15.51 9.65
N ASP A 2 2.36 14.73 9.09
CA ASP A 2 1.05 14.58 9.68
C ASP A 2 0.91 13.16 10.21
N ARG A 3 0.44 13.07 11.45
CA ARG A 3 0.27 11.82 12.18
C ARG A 3 -1.15 11.74 12.69
N LEU A 4 -1.84 10.69 12.28
CA LEU A 4 -3.18 10.36 12.74
C LEU A 4 -3.09 9.13 13.65
N GLN A 5 -3.77 9.16 14.78
CA GLN A 5 -3.79 8.06 15.75
C GLN A 5 -5.24 7.73 16.10
N PHE A 6 -5.55 6.44 16.16
CA PHE A 6 -6.84 5.96 16.62
C PHE A 6 -6.68 4.57 17.24
N THR A 7 -7.66 4.17 18.04
CA THR A 7 -7.66 2.85 18.68
C THR A 7 -8.54 1.89 17.87
N LEU A 8 -8.00 0.71 17.56
CA LEU A 8 -8.71 -0.41 16.92
C LEU A 8 -8.50 -1.65 17.79
N ASP A 9 -9.59 -2.28 18.23
CA ASP A 9 -9.55 -3.49 19.08
C ASP A 9 -8.57 -3.36 20.26
N GLU A 10 -8.68 -2.24 20.98
CA GLU A 10 -7.82 -1.85 22.12
C GLU A 10 -6.34 -1.56 21.78
N ARG A 11 -5.97 -1.61 20.50
CA ARG A 11 -4.61 -1.32 20.03
C ARG A 11 -4.52 0.04 19.37
N LEU A 12 -3.43 0.75 19.65
CA LEU A 12 -3.16 2.04 19.02
C LEU A 12 -2.65 1.82 17.58
N VAL A 13 -3.43 2.29 16.62
CA VAL A 13 -3.03 2.40 15.22
C VAL A 13 -2.51 3.81 14.97
N THR A 14 -1.37 3.91 14.33
CA THR A 14 -0.76 5.18 13.94
C THR A 14 -0.54 5.19 12.42
N LEU A 15 -1.00 6.25 11.77
CA LEU A 15 -0.78 6.54 10.37
C LEU A 15 0.11 7.77 10.29
N GLU A 16 1.19 7.69 9.52
CA GLU A 16 2.15 8.78 9.36
C GLU A 16 2.42 9.04 7.88
N THR A 17 2.31 10.30 7.45
CA THR A 17 2.51 10.72 6.06
C THR A 17 3.63 11.75 5.94
N GLY A 18 4.17 11.92 4.74
CA GLY A 18 5.15 12.96 4.41
C GLY A 18 6.59 12.72 4.87
N ARG A 19 6.88 11.66 5.67
CA ARG A 19 8.26 11.30 6.05
C ARG A 19 8.95 10.37 5.06
N LEU A 20 8.23 9.36 4.60
CA LEU A 20 8.74 8.27 3.78
C LEU A 20 8.19 8.40 2.37
N ALA A 21 8.99 7.98 1.38
CA ALA A 21 8.65 8.06 -0.04
C ALA A 21 8.10 9.44 -0.47
N PRO A 22 8.80 10.56 -0.20
CA PRO A 22 8.31 11.92 -0.47
C PRO A 22 8.13 12.25 -1.97
N ARG A 23 8.63 11.39 -2.86
CA ARG A 23 8.46 11.50 -4.31
C ARG A 23 7.26 10.70 -4.85
N ALA A 24 6.63 9.89 -4.01
CA ALA A 24 5.39 9.23 -4.37
C ALA A 24 4.27 10.28 -4.44
N ALA A 25 3.26 10.02 -5.27
CA ALA A 25 2.05 10.83 -5.31
C ALA A 25 1.31 10.82 -3.97
N GLY A 26 1.41 9.71 -3.22
CA GLY A 26 0.98 9.60 -1.84
C GLY A 26 1.70 8.46 -1.14
N ALA A 27 2.00 8.62 0.16
CA ALA A 27 2.61 7.57 0.96
C ALA A 27 2.19 7.66 2.42
N VAL A 28 1.77 6.51 2.97
CA VAL A 28 1.33 6.36 4.36
C VAL A 28 2.08 5.20 4.99
N MET A 29 2.72 5.49 6.13
CA MET A 29 3.26 4.48 7.02
C MET A 29 2.22 4.14 8.08
N ALA A 30 1.73 2.92 8.07
CA ALA A 30 0.83 2.41 9.09
C ALA A 30 1.59 1.56 10.10
N ARG A 31 1.30 1.75 11.39
CA ARG A 31 1.82 0.95 12.49
C ARG A 31 0.71 0.59 13.47
N CYS A 32 0.69 -0.66 13.90
CA CYS A 32 -0.20 -1.17 14.93
C CYS A 32 0.60 -2.16 15.78
N GLY A 33 0.81 -1.86 17.07
CA GLY A 33 1.77 -2.62 17.89
C GLY A 33 3.17 -2.63 17.24
N ASP A 34 3.72 -3.83 17.04
CA ASP A 34 5.01 -4.02 16.37
C ASP A 34 4.89 -4.20 14.85
N ALA A 35 3.68 -4.31 14.31
CA ALA A 35 3.45 -4.39 12.87
C ALA A 35 3.69 -3.04 12.19
N ALA A 36 4.37 -3.05 11.04
CA ALA A 36 4.75 -1.85 10.32
C ALA A 36 4.64 -2.06 8.80
N VAL A 37 3.82 -1.24 8.15
CA VAL A 37 3.53 -1.33 6.71
C VAL A 37 3.68 0.04 6.06
N LEU A 38 4.31 0.09 4.90
CA LEU A 38 4.33 1.26 4.04
C LEU A 38 3.47 1.03 2.81
N ALA A 39 2.48 1.88 2.60
CA ALA A 39 1.73 1.95 1.36
C ALA A 39 2.14 3.23 0.61
N ALA A 40 2.51 3.11 -0.66
CA ALA A 40 2.91 4.22 -1.51
C ALA A 40 2.25 4.11 -2.89
N VAL A 41 1.94 5.24 -3.49
CA VAL A 41 1.30 5.34 -4.80
C VAL A 41 2.11 6.22 -5.71
N ALA A 42 2.32 5.75 -6.94
CA ALA A 42 2.85 6.55 -8.03
C ALA A 42 1.79 6.65 -9.12
N THR A 43 1.68 7.84 -9.73
CA THR A 43 0.85 8.06 -10.90
C THR A 43 1.70 8.53 -12.06
N ALA A 44 1.27 8.21 -13.27
CA ALA A 44 1.87 8.71 -14.50
C ALA A 44 0.78 9.02 -15.52
N PRO A 45 0.92 10.10 -16.31
CA PRO A 45 -0.01 10.38 -17.39
C PRO A 45 -0.04 9.22 -18.39
N LEU A 46 -1.22 8.90 -18.91
CA LEU A 46 -1.34 7.87 -19.93
C LEU A 46 -0.98 8.45 -21.31
N GLU A 47 0.17 8.07 -21.84
CA GLU A 47 0.56 8.38 -23.22
C GLU A 47 0.02 7.30 -24.16
N GLY A 48 -0.71 7.71 -25.21
CA GLY A 48 -1.19 6.81 -26.27
C GLY A 48 -2.72 6.71 -26.38
N ALA A 49 -3.20 5.62 -26.98
CA ALA A 49 -4.63 5.39 -27.20
C ALA A 49 -5.38 5.21 -25.85
N PRO A 50 -6.65 5.66 -25.77
CA PRO A 50 -7.47 5.43 -24.59
C PRO A 50 -7.61 3.94 -24.30
N LEU A 51 -7.52 3.57 -23.02
CA LEU A 51 -7.69 2.20 -22.55
C LEU A 51 -9.14 1.98 -22.14
N ASP A 52 -9.69 0.82 -22.49
CA ASP A 52 -11.05 0.41 -22.09
C ASP A 52 -11.15 0.02 -20.60
N HIS A 53 -10.04 0.06 -19.86
CA HIS A 53 -9.97 -0.31 -18.44
C HIS A 53 -9.03 0.62 -17.68
N LEU A 54 -9.25 0.75 -16.37
CA LEU A 54 -8.38 1.49 -15.47
C LEU A 54 -7.01 0.79 -15.34
N PRO A 55 -5.90 1.40 -15.76
CA PRO A 55 -4.55 0.84 -15.64
C PRO A 55 -4.04 1.00 -14.20
N LEU A 56 -4.56 0.14 -13.32
CA LEU A 56 -4.16 0.00 -11.93
C LEU A 56 -3.32 -1.25 -11.76
N MET A 57 -2.13 -1.09 -11.17
CA MET A 57 -1.25 -2.17 -10.75
C MET A 57 -1.08 -2.09 -9.23
N VAL A 58 -1.25 -3.23 -8.56
CA VAL A 58 -1.06 -3.35 -7.11
C VAL A 58 -0.04 -4.42 -6.82
N ASP A 59 0.99 -4.06 -6.07
CA ASP A 59 2.04 -4.96 -5.60
C ASP A 59 2.09 -4.95 -4.08
N TYR A 60 1.70 -6.07 -3.47
CA TYR A 60 1.95 -6.35 -2.07
C TYR A 60 3.21 -7.21 -1.93
N ARG A 61 4.07 -6.84 -0.97
CA ARG A 61 5.34 -7.53 -0.67
C ARG A 61 5.58 -7.66 0.83
N GLU A 62 5.88 -8.87 1.26
CA GLU A 62 6.34 -9.19 2.61
C GLU A 62 7.85 -9.40 2.59
N ARG A 63 8.59 -8.55 3.30
CA ARG A 63 10.02 -8.76 3.45
C ARG A 63 10.27 -9.90 4.42
N ALA A 64 11.17 -10.82 4.10
CA ALA A 64 11.55 -11.87 5.05
C ALA A 64 12.16 -11.27 6.32
N SER A 65 12.81 -10.11 6.19
CA SER A 65 13.31 -9.32 7.32
C SER A 65 12.21 -8.86 8.29
N ALA A 66 10.96 -8.71 7.82
CA ALA A 66 9.84 -8.33 8.68
C ALA A 66 9.50 -9.41 9.73
N ALA A 67 9.81 -10.67 9.42
CA ALA A 67 9.71 -11.79 10.34
C ALA A 67 11.06 -12.17 10.99
N GLY A 68 12.11 -11.34 10.80
CA GLY A 68 13.46 -11.62 11.31
C GLY A 68 14.15 -12.80 10.62
N ARG A 69 13.73 -13.18 9.41
CA ARG A 69 14.27 -14.33 8.68
C ARG A 69 15.05 -13.90 7.45
N ILE A 70 16.05 -14.70 7.09
CA ILE A 70 16.78 -14.57 5.81
C ILE A 70 16.10 -15.51 4.80
N PRO A 71 15.83 -15.08 3.56
CA PRO A 71 15.25 -15.97 2.55
C PRO A 71 16.10 -17.23 2.33
N GLY A 72 15.47 -18.40 2.38
CA GLY A 72 16.15 -19.70 2.29
C GLY A 72 16.54 -20.15 0.87
N ASN A 73 16.29 -19.34 -0.15
CA ASN A 73 16.65 -19.66 -1.53
C ASN A 73 18.15 -19.41 -1.79
N TYR A 74 18.67 -19.96 -2.90
CA TYR A 74 20.08 -19.82 -3.28
C TYR A 74 20.55 -18.35 -3.33
N LEU A 75 19.69 -17.46 -3.83
CA LEU A 75 19.98 -16.03 -3.97
C LEU A 75 19.90 -15.25 -2.64
N ARG A 76 19.35 -15.86 -1.57
CA ARG A 76 19.05 -15.22 -0.27
C ARG A 76 18.30 -13.90 -0.41
N ARG A 77 17.36 -13.82 -1.36
CA ARG A 77 16.59 -12.62 -1.73
C ARG A 77 15.15 -12.97 -2.06
N GLU A 78 14.23 -12.05 -1.82
CA GLU A 78 12.85 -12.16 -2.27
C GLU A 78 12.79 -11.95 -3.80
N VAL A 79 12.52 -13.00 -4.57
CA VAL A 79 12.59 -12.95 -6.04
C VAL A 79 11.21 -12.82 -6.67
N ARG A 80 10.26 -13.64 -6.23
CA ARG A 80 8.92 -13.73 -6.79
C ARG A 80 7.89 -13.64 -5.67
N GLN A 81 6.74 -13.06 -6.00
CA GLN A 81 5.59 -13.05 -5.10
C GLN A 81 5.13 -14.49 -4.81
N GLY A 82 4.93 -14.79 -3.52
CA GLY A 82 4.25 -15.98 -3.07
C GLY A 82 2.75 -15.91 -3.31
N GLU A 83 2.05 -17.02 -3.09
CA GLU A 83 0.60 -17.10 -3.28
C GLU A 83 -0.17 -16.12 -2.37
N GLY A 84 0.21 -16.03 -1.09
CA GLY A 84 -0.39 -15.08 -0.15
C GLY A 84 -0.24 -13.64 -0.64
N GLU A 85 0.96 -13.25 -1.07
CA GLU A 85 1.19 -11.90 -1.58
C GLU A 85 0.38 -11.58 -2.84
N ILE A 86 0.21 -12.55 -3.75
CA ILE A 86 -0.64 -12.41 -4.95
C ILE A 86 -2.11 -12.25 -4.55
N LEU A 87 -2.59 -13.05 -3.59
CA LEU A 87 -3.97 -12.99 -3.12
C LEU A 87 -4.27 -11.65 -2.44
N THR A 88 -3.38 -11.17 -1.58
CA THR A 88 -3.52 -9.86 -0.92
C THR A 88 -3.44 -8.72 -1.92
N SER A 89 -2.52 -8.78 -2.90
CA SER A 89 -2.47 -7.79 -3.99
C SER A 89 -3.81 -7.70 -4.74
N ARG A 90 -4.42 -8.85 -5.07
CA ARG A 90 -5.72 -8.93 -5.74
C ARG A 90 -6.88 -8.49 -4.84
N LEU A 91 -6.79 -8.70 -3.53
CA LEU A 91 -7.78 -8.21 -2.56
C LEU A 91 -7.79 -6.68 -2.56
N ILE A 92 -6.61 -6.06 -2.46
CA ILE A 92 -6.45 -4.60 -2.48
C ILE A 92 -6.93 -4.02 -3.82
N ASP A 93 -6.55 -4.61 -4.95
CA ASP A 93 -6.99 -4.15 -6.28
C ASP A 93 -8.52 -4.10 -6.38
N ARG A 94 -9.20 -5.18 -5.96
CA ARG A 94 -10.67 -5.25 -5.96
C ARG A 94 -11.32 -4.22 -5.04
N ALA A 95 -10.70 -3.91 -3.91
CA ALA A 95 -11.21 -2.91 -2.98
C ALA A 95 -11.03 -1.47 -3.49
N LEU A 96 -9.91 -1.19 -4.16
CA LEU A 96 -9.58 0.14 -4.67
C LEU A 96 -10.27 0.48 -6.00
N ARG A 97 -10.38 -0.48 -6.91
CA ARG A 97 -10.85 -0.24 -8.28
C ARG A 97 -12.24 0.44 -8.36
N PRO A 98 -13.23 0.11 -7.52
CA PRO A 98 -14.52 0.83 -7.51
C PRO A 98 -14.43 2.27 -6.97
N LEU A 99 -13.43 2.57 -6.14
CA LEU A 99 -13.26 3.87 -5.50
C LEU A 99 -12.52 4.87 -6.38
N LEU A 100 -11.70 4.38 -7.32
CA LEU A 100 -10.95 5.21 -8.24
C LEU A 100 -11.83 5.69 -9.39
N LYS A 101 -12.59 6.77 -9.16
CA LYS A 101 -13.20 7.56 -10.23
C LYS A 101 -12.11 8.43 -10.86
N ALA A 102 -11.30 7.85 -11.73
CA ALA A 102 -10.27 8.61 -12.42
C ALA A 102 -10.96 9.67 -13.32
N ALA A 103 -10.82 10.94 -12.93
CA ALA A 103 -11.25 12.08 -13.74
C ALA A 103 -10.40 12.20 -15.02
N GLU A 104 -9.18 11.67 -14.99
CA GLU A 104 -8.22 11.70 -16.08
C GLU A 104 -7.58 10.32 -16.34
N PRO A 105 -7.21 10.01 -17.60
CA PRO A 105 -6.53 8.77 -17.94
C PRO A 105 -5.09 8.78 -17.40
N GLN A 106 -4.87 8.08 -16.29
CA GLN A 106 -3.56 7.94 -15.65
C GLN A 106 -3.27 6.50 -15.27
N ARG A 107 -1.99 6.11 -15.32
CA ARG A 107 -1.48 4.86 -14.78
C ARG A 107 -1.28 5.02 -13.28
N ILE A 108 -1.78 4.07 -12.51
CA ILE A 108 -1.67 4.07 -11.06
C ILE A 108 -0.93 2.81 -10.63
N HIS A 109 0.15 3.00 -9.88
CA HIS A 109 0.92 1.91 -9.29
C HIS A 109 0.88 2.05 -7.77
N VAL A 110 0.29 1.06 -7.11
CA VAL A 110 0.19 0.98 -5.65
C VAL A 110 1.16 -0.08 -5.16
N THR A 111 2.11 0.31 -4.33
CA THR A 111 3.04 -0.61 -3.67
C THR A 111 2.75 -0.66 -2.19
N VAL A 112 2.59 -1.85 -1.64
CA VAL A 112 2.42 -2.10 -0.21
C VAL A 112 3.53 -3.02 0.26
N THR A 113 4.35 -2.55 1.19
CA THR A 113 5.49 -3.30 1.72
C THR A 113 5.36 -3.47 3.23
N VAL A 114 5.40 -4.72 3.68
CA VAL A 114 5.48 -5.05 5.11
C VAL A 114 6.93 -5.03 5.56
N TYR A 115 7.21 -4.17 6.54
CA TYR A 115 8.53 -4.00 7.14
C TYR A 115 8.68 -4.69 8.50
N SER A 116 7.57 -4.89 9.21
CA SER A 116 7.54 -5.60 10.48
C SER A 116 6.24 -6.36 10.61
N HIS A 117 6.31 -7.60 11.08
CA HIS A 117 5.18 -8.48 11.30
C HIS A 117 5.00 -8.74 12.80
N ASP A 118 3.77 -8.56 13.28
CA ASP A 118 3.35 -8.95 14.62
C ASP A 118 2.31 -10.08 14.48
N PRO A 119 2.58 -11.29 15.01
CA PRO A 119 1.68 -12.43 14.86
C PRO A 119 0.35 -12.26 15.61
N THR A 120 0.26 -11.28 16.52
CA THR A 120 -0.96 -10.99 17.27
C THR A 120 -1.86 -9.99 16.55
N VAL A 121 -1.37 -9.36 15.48
CA VAL A 121 -2.07 -8.35 14.68
C VAL A 121 -2.47 -8.97 13.36
N ASP A 122 -3.78 -8.98 13.08
CA ASP A 122 -4.26 -9.24 11.74
C ASP A 122 -3.96 -8.01 10.87
N LEU A 123 -2.97 -8.16 9.98
CA LEU A 123 -2.54 -7.04 9.15
C LEU A 123 -3.61 -6.66 8.13
N ASP A 124 -4.50 -7.57 7.71
CA ASP A 124 -5.37 -7.34 6.56
C ASP A 124 -6.34 -6.16 6.76
N ASP A 125 -6.91 -6.01 7.95
CA ASP A 125 -7.82 -4.91 8.27
C ASP A 125 -7.09 -3.56 8.44
N ALA A 126 -5.91 -3.59 9.05
CA ALA A 126 -5.06 -2.40 9.18
C ALA A 126 -4.52 -1.95 7.80
N LEU A 127 -4.17 -2.91 6.94
CA LEU A 127 -3.70 -2.72 5.58
C LEU A 127 -4.79 -2.08 4.72
N LEU A 128 -6.00 -2.63 4.76
CA LEU A 128 -7.12 -2.15 3.97
C LEU A 128 -7.51 -0.73 4.34
N ARG A 129 -7.44 -0.36 5.62
CA ARG A 129 -7.69 1.02 6.09
C ARG A 129 -6.56 1.98 5.74
N ALA A 130 -5.30 1.56 5.91
CA ALA A 130 -4.15 2.37 5.51
C ALA A 130 -4.19 2.68 4.00
N VAL A 131 -4.54 1.68 3.19
CA VAL A 131 -4.67 1.84 1.73
C VAL A 131 -5.89 2.69 1.34
N LYS A 132 -6.97 2.67 2.13
CA LYS A 132 -8.10 3.60 1.95
C LYS A 132 -7.71 5.05 2.24
N GLU A 133 -6.92 5.32 3.27
CA GLU A 133 -6.44 6.69 3.54
C GLU A 133 -5.42 7.19 2.53
N VAL A 134 -4.60 6.30 1.99
CA VAL A 134 -3.80 6.62 0.80
C VAL A 134 -4.69 7.09 -0.36
N ASN A 135 -5.87 6.48 -0.57
CA ASN A 135 -6.80 6.93 -1.60
C ASN A 135 -7.47 8.27 -1.25
N ALA A 136 -7.75 8.56 0.02
CA ALA A 136 -8.26 9.87 0.43
C ALA A 136 -7.26 10.99 0.09
N ASP A 137 -5.96 10.78 0.37
CA ASP A 137 -4.90 11.71 -0.03
C ASP A 137 -4.71 11.76 -1.55
N LEU A 138 -4.85 10.63 -2.26
CA LEU A 138 -4.78 10.58 -3.73
C LEU A 138 -5.92 11.37 -4.38
N VAL A 139 -7.15 11.30 -3.83
CA VAL A 139 -8.31 12.08 -4.27
C VAL A 139 -8.08 13.57 -4.01
N VAL A 140 -7.53 13.92 -2.84
CA VAL A 140 -7.21 15.32 -2.50
C VAL A 140 -6.11 15.87 -3.43
N MET A 141 -5.09 15.08 -3.77
CA MET A 141 -4.02 15.48 -4.70
C MET A 141 -4.50 15.57 -6.16
N ALA A 142 -5.38 14.66 -6.61
CA ALA A 142 -5.97 14.72 -7.95
C ALA A 142 -6.93 15.90 -8.14
N SER A 143 -7.45 16.49 -7.06
CA SER A 143 -8.24 17.73 -7.09
C SER A 143 -7.41 19.02 -7.01
N HIS A 144 -6.08 18.93 -6.87
CA HIS A 144 -5.17 20.08 -6.78
C HIS A 144 -4.15 20.18 -7.93
N LEU A 145 -4.34 19.40 -8.99
CA LEU A 145 -3.71 19.55 -10.30
C LEU A 145 -4.76 19.98 -11.32
#